data_AF-A0A840PBI7-F1
#
_entry.id   AF-A0A840PBI7-F1
#
_cell.length_a   1.000
_cell.length_b   1.000
_cell.length_c   1.000
_cell.angle_alpha   90.00
_cell.angle_beta   90.00
_cell.angle_gamma   90.00
#
_symmetry.space_group_name_H-M   'P 1'
#
loop_
_entity.id
_entity.type
_entity.pdbx_description
1 polymer ?
#
loop_
_entity_poly.entity_id
_entity_poly.type
_entity_poly.pdbx_seq_one_letter_code
_entity_poly.pdbx_strand_id
1 'polypeptide(L)' 'MLVKFACCTCNGTGLDNDRQTCRDCHGSGIDNHGA' A
#
# COMPACT_ATOMS: atom_id res chain seq x y z
N MET A 1 -2.96 -12.06 -14.93
CA MET A 1 -2.15 -11.91 -13.71
C MET A 1 -2.19 -10.43 -13.33
N LEU A 2 -2.96 -10.03 -12.31
CA LEU A 2 -2.89 -8.65 -11.80
C LEU A 2 -1.53 -8.49 -11.14
N VAL A 3 -0.61 -7.78 -11.78
CA VAL A 3 0.67 -7.40 -11.18
C VAL A 3 0.33 -6.35 -10.13
N LYS A 4 0.07 -6.82 -8.91
CA LYS A 4 -0.16 -6.00 -7.74
C LYS A 4 1.18 -5.40 -7.33
N PHE A 5 1.41 -4.13 -7.64
CA PHE A 5 2.63 -3.44 -7.23
C PHE A 5 2.56 -3.13 -5.73
N ALA A 6 3.70 -3.11 -5.05
CA ALA A 6 3.74 -2.68 -3.66
C ALA A 6 3.32 -1.21 -3.56
N CYS A 7 2.51 -0.86 -2.56
CA CYS A 7 2.08 0.52 -2.33
C CYS A 7 3.31 1.42 -2.19
N CYS A 8 3.44 2.44 -3.04
CA CYS A 8 4.59 3.36 -3.02
C CYS A 8 4.71 4.14 -1.71
N THR A 9 3.58 4.41 -1.05
CA THR A 9 3.56 5.17 0.22
C THR A 9 4.13 4.37 1.37
N CYS A 10 3.74 3.10 1.50
CA CYS A 10 4.16 2.25 2.62
C CYS A 10 5.18 1.17 2.23
N ASN A 11 5.65 1.15 0.99
CA ASN A 11 6.58 0.15 0.44
C ASN A 11 6.17 -1.30 0.71
N GLY A 12 4.87 -1.62 0.63
CA GLY A 12 4.40 -2.97 0.90
C GLY A 12 4.05 -3.29 2.35
N THR A 13 4.37 -2.41 3.30
CA THR A 13 4.20 -2.72 4.74
C THR A 13 2.76 -2.58 5.22
N GLY A 14 1.93 -1.80 4.52
CA GLY A 14 0.58 -1.47 4.96
C GLY A 14 0.54 -0.46 6.10
N LEU A 15 1.68 0.13 6.49
CA LEU A 15 1.78 1.08 7.60
C LEU A 15 2.41 2.40 7.14
N ASP A 16 1.95 3.50 7.75
CA ASP A 16 2.55 4.83 7.63
C ASP A 16 3.75 4.98 8.60
N ASN A 17 4.48 6.09 8.52
CA ASN A 17 5.61 6.40 9.41
C ASN A 17 5.22 6.42 10.88
N ASP A 18 3.99 6.80 11.22
CA ASP A 18 3.46 6.74 12.58
C ASP A 18 3.03 5.33 13.02
N ARG A 19 3.37 4.28 12.24
CA ARG A 19 2.88 2.89 12.39
C ARG A 19 1.36 2.75 12.40
N GLN A 20 0.66 3.75 11.86
CA GLN A 20 -0.76 3.68 11.64
C GLN A 20 -1.06 3.01 10.30
N THR A 21 -2.27 2.49 10.11
CA THR A 21 -2.71 1.90 8.85
C THR A 21 -2.44 2.88 7.70
N CYS A 22 -1.69 2.44 6.69
CA CYS A 22 -1.40 3.25 5.52
C CYS A 22 -2.72 3.64 4.84
N ARG A 23 -2.95 4.95 4.70
CA ARG A 23 -4.20 5.52 4.20
C ARG A 23 -4.42 5.28 2.71
N ASP A 24 -3.34 5.22 1.94
CA ASP A 24 -3.41 5.06 0.48
C ASP A 24 -3.79 3.63 0.08
N CYS A 25 -3.18 2.63 0.71
CA CYS A 25 -3.49 1.22 0.44
C CYS A 25 -4.47 0.61 1.44
N HIS A 26 -5.02 1.39 2.36
CA HIS A 26 -5.90 0.97 3.47
C HIS A 26 -5.34 -0.24 4.24
N GLY A 27 -4.04 -0.25 4.51
CA GLY A 27 -3.37 -1.35 5.21
C GLY A 27 -3.09 -2.61 4.40
N SER A 28 -3.48 -2.68 3.12
CA SER A 28 -3.22 -3.86 2.30
C SER A 28 -1.74 -4.04 1.94
N GLY A 29 -0.97 -2.94 1.94
CA GLY A 29 0.41 -2.92 1.43
C GLY A 29 0.49 -2.90 -0.10
N ILE A 30 -0.65 -2.87 -0.79
CA ILE A 30 -0.70 -3.05 -2.24
C ILE A 30 -1.12 -1.74 -2.90
N ASP A 31 -0.40 -1.33 -3.93
CA ASP A 31 -0.81 -0.25 -4.81
C ASP A 31 -1.92 -0.76 -5.74
N ASN A 32 -3.10 -0.17 -5.60
CA ASN A 32 -4.21 -0.41 -6.51
C ASN A 32 -4.45 0.80 -7.44
N HIS A 33 -3.49 1.72 -7.58
CA HIS A 33 -3.58 2.89 -8.47
C HIS A 33 -3.43 2.54 -9.97
N GLY A 34 -3.74 1.30 -10.35
CA GLY A 34 -3.59 0.77 -11.70
C GLY A 34 -4.87 0.14 -12.27
N ALA A 35 -6.03 0.72 -11.96
CA ALA A 35 -7.31 0.42 -12.62
C ALA A 35 -7.91 1.70 -13.20
#